data_AF-A0A0U9H4S8-F1
#
_entry.id   AF-A0A0U9H4S8-F1
#
_cell.length_a   1.000
_cell.length_b   1.000
_cell.length_c   1.000
_cell.angle_alpha   90.00
_cell.angle_beta   90.00
_cell.angle_gamma   90.00
#
_symmetry.space_group_name_H-M   'P 1'
#
loop_
_entity.id
_entity.type
_entity.pdbx_description
1 polymer ?
#
loop_
_entity_poly.entity_id
_entity_poly.type
_entity_poly.pdbx_seq_one_letter_code
_entity_poly.pdbx_strand_id
1 'polypeptide(L)'
;MKGQGYVILAIIFVIIVAVFAVTNVDPVEVNYLFWTAKSPLILIILFSVLMGGIITAAVGVIRMFRLQRQVRSLQKENETLHTQLRENGLEPGENIQNDTDINQVDEIK
;
A
#
# COMPACT_ATOMS: atom_id res chain seq x y z
N MET A 1 6.68 -19.67 -7.11
CA MET A 1 6.30 -20.15 -5.76
C MET A 1 6.96 -19.36 -4.61
N LYS A 2 7.17 -18.03 -4.73
CA LYS A 2 7.93 -17.25 -3.72
C LYS A 2 7.06 -16.52 -2.68
N GLY A 3 5.73 -16.51 -2.83
CA GLY A 3 4.81 -15.82 -1.91
C GLY A 3 4.25 -16.68 -0.78
N GLN A 4 4.27 -18.02 -0.91
CA GLN A 4 3.67 -18.91 0.08
C GLN A 4 4.43 -18.94 1.42
N GLY A 5 5.77 -18.76 1.38
CA GLY A 5 6.58 -18.66 2.59
C GLY A 5 6.21 -17.46 3.47
N TYR A 6 5.79 -16.34 2.86
CA TYR A 6 5.36 -15.15 3.59
C TYR A 6 4.07 -15.40 4.38
N VAL A 7 3.13 -16.17 3.80
CA VAL A 7 1.87 -16.53 4.48
C VAL A 7 2.15 -17.37 5.72
N ILE A 8 3.02 -18.38 5.59
CA ILE A 8 3.40 -19.25 6.72
C ILE A 8 4.09 -18.42 7.82
N LEU A 9 5.02 -17.54 7.44
CA LEU A 9 5.70 -16.65 8.39
C LEU A 9 4.72 -15.69 9.10
N ALA A 10 3.76 -15.14 8.36
CA ALA A 10 2.72 -14.27 8.92
C ALA A 10 1.84 -15.02 9.93
N ILE A 11 1.45 -16.26 9.64
CA ILE A 11 0.69 -17.10 10.58
C ILE A 11 1.49 -17.35 11.86
N ILE A 12 2.77 -17.73 11.74
CA ILE A 12 3.65 -17.93 12.90
C ILE A 12 3.75 -16.64 13.73
N PHE A 13 3.93 -15.50 13.07
CA PHE A 13 4.00 -14.20 13.73
C PHE A 13 2.70 -13.85 14.47
N VAL A 14 1.53 -14.08 13.85
CA VAL A 14 0.22 -13.86 14.49
C VAL A 14 0.05 -14.73 15.72
N ILE A 15 0.48 -16.00 15.68
CA ILE A 15 0.43 -16.90 16.84
C ILE A 15 1.31 -16.36 17.97
N ILE A 16 2.53 -15.92 17.68
CA ILE A 16 3.44 -15.33 18.69
C ILE A 16 2.79 -14.10 19.35
N VAL A 17 2.23 -13.19 18.54
CA VAL A 17 1.54 -12.00 19.05
C VAL A 17 0.31 -12.37 19.88
N ALA A 18 -0.47 -13.37 19.45
CA ALA A 18 -1.66 -13.83 20.18
C ALA A 18 -1.28 -14.43 21.55
N VAL A 19 -0.26 -15.30 21.60
CA VAL A 19 0.26 -15.83 22.87
C VAL A 19 0.72 -14.69 23.77
N PHE A 20 1.52 -13.76 23.23
CA PHE A 20 1.98 -12.59 23.97
C PHE A 20 0.84 -11.75 24.53
N ALA A 21 -0.24 -11.57 23.76
CA ALA A 21 -1.40 -10.82 24.19
C ALA A 21 -2.19 -11.50 25.31
N VAL A 22 -2.37 -12.83 25.23
CA VAL A 22 -3.06 -13.59 26.27
C VAL A 22 -2.24 -13.64 27.56
N THR A 23 -0.92 -13.84 27.48
CA THR A 23 -0.06 -13.93 28.68
C THR A 23 0.14 -12.58 29.38
N ASN A 24 -0.08 -11.46 28.68
CA ASN A 24 0.09 -10.11 29.21
C ASN A 24 -1.23 -9.33 29.24
N VAL A 25 -2.35 -10.04 29.46
CA VAL A 25 -3.69 -9.43 29.53
C VAL A 25 -3.99 -8.83 30.91
N ASP A 26 -3.01 -8.78 31.80
CA ASP A 26 -3.21 -8.24 33.15
C ASP A 26 -3.58 -6.75 33.11
N PRO A 27 -4.64 -6.35 33.83
CA PRO A 27 -5.12 -4.98 33.80
C PRO A 27 -4.17 -4.05 34.57
N VAL A 28 -3.62 -3.05 33.87
CA VAL A 28 -2.77 -2.01 34.43
C VAL A 28 -3.51 -0.68 34.39
N GLU A 29 -3.27 0.19 35.36
CA GLU A 29 -3.86 1.52 35.38
C GLU A 29 -3.21 2.40 34.30
N VAL A 30 -4.05 2.94 33.41
CA VAL A 30 -3.60 3.78 32.31
C VAL A 30 -4.34 5.11 32.35
N ASN A 31 -3.55 6.18 32.32
CA ASN A 31 -4.04 7.54 32.16
C ASN A 31 -4.17 7.84 30.66
N TYR A 32 -5.39 7.85 30.17
CA TYR A 32 -5.71 8.33 28.84
C TYR A 32 -5.89 9.85 28.87
N LEU A 33 -6.06 10.46 27.69
CA LEU A 33 -6.08 11.91 27.55
C LEU A 33 -7.15 12.62 28.42
N PHE A 34 -8.27 11.95 28.70
CA PHE A 34 -9.40 12.53 29.46
C PHE A 34 -9.95 11.63 30.57
N TRP A 35 -9.39 10.43 30.78
CA TRP A 35 -9.88 9.47 31.77
C TRP A 35 -8.76 8.55 32.24
N THR A 36 -8.92 7.96 33.41
CA THR A 36 -8.03 6.91 33.93
C THR A 36 -8.84 5.63 34.05
N ALA A 37 -8.36 4.55 33.45
CA ALA A 37 -9.02 3.25 33.48
C ALA A 37 -8.00 2.12 33.56
N LYS A 38 -8.42 0.98 34.11
CA LYS A 38 -7.60 -0.23 34.12
C LYS A 38 -7.83 -1.00 32.83
N SER A 39 -6.78 -1.18 32.05
CA SER A 39 -6.83 -1.89 30.79
C SER A 39 -5.53 -2.68 30.57
N PRO A 40 -5.58 -3.80 29.83
CA PRO A 40 -4.37 -4.50 29.44
C PRO A 40 -3.50 -3.63 28.51
N LEU A 41 -2.23 -3.47 28.85
CA LEU A 41 -1.31 -2.62 28.09
C LEU A 41 -1.17 -3.07 26.63
N ILE A 42 -1.25 -4.38 26.37
CA ILE A 42 -1.15 -4.94 25.01
C ILE A 42 -2.27 -4.45 24.08
N LEU A 43 -3.48 -4.20 24.59
CA LEU A 43 -4.57 -3.68 23.76
C LEU A 43 -4.25 -2.28 23.24
N ILE A 44 -3.61 -1.47 24.08
CA ILE A 44 -3.19 -0.12 23.70
C ILE A 44 -2.08 -0.18 22.65
N ILE A 45 -1.09 -1.05 22.83
CA ILE A 45 -0.01 -1.25 21.85
C ILE A 45 -0.57 -1.71 20.51
N LEU A 46 -1.44 -2.72 20.50
CA LEU A 46 -2.08 -3.21 19.29
C LEU A 46 -2.88 -2.11 18.58
N PHE A 47 -3.62 -1.31 19.34
CA PHE A 47 -4.36 -0.17 18.78
C PHE A 47 -3.42 0.90 18.20
N SER A 48 -2.32 1.22 18.87
CA SER A 48 -1.31 2.16 18.36
C SER A 48 -0.66 1.66 17.07
N VAL A 49 -0.27 0.38 17.01
CA VAL A 49 0.31 -0.24 15.80
C VAL A 49 -0.70 -0.25 14.66
N LEU A 50 -1.96 -0.63 14.94
CA LEU A 50 -3.04 -0.59 13.96
C LEU A 50 -3.22 0.83 13.41
N MET A 51 -3.26 1.84 14.28
CA MET A 51 -3.42 3.23 13.87
C MET A 51 -2.23 3.71 13.03
N GLY A 52 -1.01 3.34 13.39
CA GLY A 52 0.18 3.58 12.58
C GLY A 52 0.06 2.96 11.19
N GLY A 53 -0.37 1.70 11.11
CA GLY A 53 -0.62 1.00 9.85
C GLY A 53 -1.67 1.69 8.97
N ILE A 54 -2.78 2.14 9.57
CA ILE A 54 -3.83 2.90 8.86
C ILE A 54 -3.26 4.20 8.29
N ILE A 55 -2.49 4.96 9.09
CA ILE A 55 -1.87 6.21 8.64
C ILE A 55 -0.90 5.95 7.48
N THR A 56 -0.03 4.94 7.61
CA THR A 56 0.91 4.56 6.54
C THR A 56 0.17 4.14 5.27
N ALA A 57 -0.88 3.33 5.38
CA ALA A 57 -1.69 2.91 4.26
C ALA A 57 -2.37 4.11 3.57
N ALA A 58 -2.95 5.04 4.34
CA ALA A 58 -3.57 6.25 3.81
C ALA A 58 -2.56 7.11 3.03
N VAL A 59 -1.36 7.33 3.57
CA VAL A 59 -0.27 8.04 2.88
C VAL A 59 0.14 7.30 1.60
N GLY A 60 0.23 5.98 1.67
CA GLY A 60 0.53 5.12 0.51
C GLY A 60 -0.49 5.27 -0.61
N VAL A 61 -1.78 5.27 -0.28
CA VAL A 61 -2.88 5.47 -1.24
C VAL A 61 -2.81 6.85 -1.90
N ILE A 62 -2.58 7.92 -1.13
CA ILE A 62 -2.43 9.27 -1.69
C ILE A 62 -1.24 9.33 -2.66
N ARG A 63 -0.10 8.73 -2.29
CA ARG A 63 1.07 8.65 -3.17
C ARG A 63 0.76 7.87 -4.44
N MET A 64 0.07 6.75 -4.34
CA MET A 64 -0.32 5.92 -5.48
C MET A 64 -1.18 6.70 -6.46
N PHE A 65 -2.18 7.44 -5.98
CA PHE A 65 -3.02 8.29 -6.85
C PHE A 65 -2.23 9.38 -7.57
N ARG A 66 -1.29 10.05 -6.88
CA ARG A 66 -0.42 11.05 -7.51
C ARG A 66 0.46 10.42 -8.58
N LEU A 67 0.99 9.23 -8.32
CA LEU A 67 1.84 8.51 -9.26
C LEU A 67 1.04 8.08 -10.50
N GLN A 68 -0.17 7.55 -10.33
CA GLN A 68 -1.07 7.22 -11.44
C GLN A 68 -1.39 8.44 -12.31
N ARG A 69 -1.63 9.61 -11.70
CA ARG A 69 -1.84 10.85 -12.47
C ARG A 69 -0.60 11.26 -13.27
N GLN A 70 0.58 11.16 -12.68
CA GLN A 70 1.83 11.45 -13.38
C GLN A 70 2.07 10.48 -14.54
N VAL A 71 1.83 9.17 -14.34
CA VAL A 71 1.92 8.16 -15.41
C VAL A 71 1.00 8.53 -16.58
N ARG A 72 -0.27 8.85 -16.30
CA ARG A 72 -1.22 9.26 -17.35
C ARG A 72 -0.79 10.55 -18.07
N SER A 73 -0.23 11.52 -17.34
CA SER A 73 0.29 12.76 -17.93
C SER A 73 1.48 12.49 -18.85
N LEU A 74 2.44 11.69 -18.38
CA LEU A 74 3.63 11.32 -19.15
C LEU A 74 3.28 10.48 -20.38
N GLN A 75 2.28 9.60 -20.29
CA GLN A 75 1.77 8.85 -21.44
C GLN A 75 1.21 9.77 -22.53
N LYS A 76 0.36 10.75 -22.14
CA LYS A 76 -0.19 11.73 -23.08
C LYS A 76 0.89 12.61 -23.73
N GLU A 77 1.88 13.02 -22.95
CA GLU A 77 3.02 13.79 -23.48
C GLU A 77 3.83 12.96 -24.48
N ASN A 78 4.07 11.68 -24.18
CA ASN A 78 4.70 10.74 -25.11
C ASN A 78 3.92 10.63 -26.41
N GLU A 79 2.61 10.37 -26.36
CA GLU A 79 1.74 10.27 -27.54
C GLU A 79 1.79 11.54 -28.39
N THR A 80 1.78 12.71 -27.74
CA THR A 80 1.86 14.01 -28.42
C THR A 80 3.22 14.18 -29.11
N LEU A 81 4.32 13.89 -28.42
CA LEU A 81 5.67 13.96 -28.98
C LEU A 81 5.85 13.00 -30.15
N HIS A 82 5.35 11.76 -30.04
CA HIS A 82 5.36 10.79 -31.13
C HIS A 82 4.58 11.29 -32.35
N THR A 83 3.44 11.94 -32.13
CA THR A 83 2.64 12.53 -33.21
C THR A 83 3.38 13.69 -33.89
N GLN A 84 4.02 14.58 -33.12
CA GLN A 84 4.81 15.69 -33.64
C GLN A 84 6.05 15.21 -34.41
N LEU A 85 6.75 14.18 -33.93
CA LEU A 85 7.88 13.58 -34.65
C LEU A 85 7.42 13.07 -36.02
N ARG A 86 6.28 12.36 -36.07
CA ARG A 86 5.70 11.83 -37.31
C ARG A 86 5.26 12.92 -38.27
N GLU A 87 4.71 14.02 -37.79
CA GLU A 87 4.36 15.20 -38.59
C GLU A 87 5.59 15.89 -39.19
N ASN A 88 6.70 15.94 -38.44
CA ASN A 88 7.97 16.52 -38.90
C ASN A 88 8.84 15.56 -39.72
N GLY A 89 8.30 14.40 -40.13
CA GLY A 89 9.01 13.41 -40.96
C GLY A 89 10.16 12.69 -40.26
N LEU A 90 10.21 12.73 -38.93
CA LEU A 90 11.16 11.98 -38.10
C LEU A 90 10.47 10.70 -37.64
N GLU A 91 10.95 9.53 -38.08
CA GLU A 91 10.41 8.28 -37.57
C GLU A 91 10.85 8.10 -36.10
N PRO A 92 9.92 7.81 -35.18
CA PRO A 92 10.31 7.49 -33.82
C PRO A 92 11.19 6.24 -33.85
N GLY A 93 12.40 6.34 -33.29
CA GLY A 93 13.29 5.19 -33.16
C GLY A 93 12.55 4.05 -32.46
N GLU A 94 12.43 2.92 -33.14
CA GLU A 94 11.75 1.71 -32.68
C GLU A 94 12.28 1.33 -31.29
N ASN A 95 11.44 1.48 -30.27
CA ASN A 95 11.76 1.05 -28.91
C ASN A 95 10.73 0.00 -28.48
N ILE A 96 11.26 -1.19 -28.21
CA ILE A 96 10.56 -2.43 -27.88
C ILE A 96 9.83 -2.22 -26.54
N GLN A 97 8.55 -1.84 -26.58
CA GLN A 97 7.68 -1.86 -25.41
C GLN A 97 6.52 -2.81 -25.69
N ASN A 98 6.83 -4.11 -25.72
CA ASN A 98 5.82 -5.16 -25.62
C ASN A 98 5.10 -5.05 -24.27
N ASP A 99 3.78 -5.12 -24.33
CA ASP A 99 2.83 -5.45 -23.26
C ASP A 99 3.01 -4.74 -21.91
N THR A 100 2.30 -3.62 -21.74
CA THR A 100 1.51 -3.47 -20.52
C THR A 100 0.25 -2.67 -20.83
N ASP A 101 -0.70 -3.36 -21.44
CA ASP A 101 -2.05 -2.89 -21.66
C ASP A 101 -2.74 -2.71 -20.28
N ILE A 102 -2.79 -1.47 -19.81
CA ILE A 102 -3.40 -1.10 -18.52
C ILE A 102 -4.91 -0.84 -18.67
N ASN A 103 -5.49 -1.08 -19.86
CA ASN A 103 -6.89 -0.76 -20.18
C ASN A 103 -7.85 -1.97 -20.11
N GLN A 104 -7.43 -3.11 -19.55
CA GLN A 104 -8.32 -4.29 -19.38
C GLN A 104 -8.85 -4.50 -17.94
N VAL A 105 -8.93 -3.45 -17.11
CA VAL A 105 -9.50 -3.55 -15.74
C VAL A 105 -10.86 -2.84 -15.61
N ASP A 106 -11.25 -2.00 -16.57
CA ASP A 106 -12.54 -1.29 -16.53
C ASP A 106 -13.71 -2.07 -17.20
N GLU A 107 -13.51 -3.35 -17.58
CA GLU A 107 -14.52 -4.14 -18.31
C GLU A 107 -14.90 -5.50 -17.68
N ILE A 108 -14.85 -5.66 -16.36
CA ILE A 108 -15.58 -6.77 -15.69
C ILE A 108 -16.34 -6.25 -14.46
N LYS A 109 -17.63 -6.05 -14.72
CA LYS A 109 -18.83 -6.09 -13.88
C LYS A 109 -18.68 -6.45 -12.40
#